data_AF-A0AA42CLV9-F1
#
_entry.id   AF-A0AA42CLV9-F1
#
_cell.length_a   1.000
_cell.length_b   1.000
_cell.length_c   1.000
_cell.angle_alpha   90.00
_cell.angle_beta   90.00
_cell.angle_gamma   90.00
#
_symmetry.space_group_name_H-M   'P 1'
#
loop_
_entity.id
_entity.type
_entity.pdbx_description
1 polymer ?
#
loop_
_entity_poly.entity_id
_entity_poly.type
_entity_poly.pdbx_seq_one_letter_code
_entity_poly.pdbx_strand_id
1 'polypeptide(L)'
;MAGACEVDYVYPGARAGDERDVMAKAGLTAKGLEAARQRPPAEVVYADELARLRADDTAPRPPGWHLSLQAVKRFICGDGGAEAKVVCAPALVERAMVTLATSRAR
;
A
#
# COMPACT_ATOMS: atom_id res chain seq x y z
N MET A 1 9.87 -12.56 -42.89
CA MET A 1 9.14 -11.69 -41.95
C MET A 1 8.79 -12.54 -40.73
N ALA A 2 9.04 -12.02 -39.53
CA ALA A 2 9.03 -12.67 -38.21
C ALA A 2 10.27 -13.52 -37.87
N GLY A 3 11.28 -12.86 -37.28
CA GLY A 3 12.33 -13.50 -36.52
C GLY A 3 11.82 -13.75 -35.09
N ALA A 4 11.87 -15.00 -34.65
CA ALA A 4 11.75 -15.38 -33.26
C ALA A 4 13.14 -15.24 -32.62
N CYS A 5 13.24 -14.39 -31.59
CA CYS A 5 14.45 -14.25 -30.78
C CYS A 5 14.24 -15.10 -29.53
N GLU A 6 14.60 -16.38 -29.63
CA GLU A 6 14.83 -17.25 -28.49
C GLU A 6 16.25 -16.94 -28.00
N VAL A 7 16.35 -16.30 -26.83
CA VAL A 7 17.63 -16.06 -26.16
C VAL A 7 17.59 -16.86 -24.87
N ASP A 8 18.14 -18.07 -24.94
CA ASP A 8 18.60 -18.85 -23.81
C ASP A 8 19.62 -18.05 -23.02
N TYR A 9 19.17 -17.35 -21.98
CA TYR A 9 20.08 -16.66 -21.07
C TYR A 9 20.56 -17.65 -20.00
N VAL A 10 21.62 -18.38 -20.34
CA VAL A 10 22.42 -19.16 -19.38
C VAL A 10 23.26 -18.17 -18.57
N TYR A 11 22.93 -17.95 -17.28
CA TYR A 11 23.80 -17.25 -16.33
C TYR A 11 25.00 -18.14 -15.98
N PRO A 12 26.25 -17.78 -16.34
CA PRO A 12 27.42 -18.49 -15.89
C PRO A 12 27.91 -17.83 -14.59
N GLY A 13 27.79 -18.50 -13.44
CA GLY A 13 28.60 -18.11 -12.28
C GLY A 13 28.04 -18.25 -10.87
N ALA A 14 26.84 -18.77 -10.63
CA ALA A 14 26.35 -18.96 -9.26
C ALA A 14 26.94 -20.23 -8.63
N ARG A 15 28.16 -20.16 -8.06
CA ARG A 15 28.61 -21.16 -7.08
C ARG A 15 27.95 -20.85 -5.74
N ALA A 16 27.31 -21.87 -5.16
CA ALA A 16 26.70 -21.85 -3.84
C ALA A 16 27.74 -21.42 -2.78
N GLY A 17 27.64 -20.20 -2.28
CA GLY A 17 28.55 -19.63 -1.29
C GLY A 17 28.49 -18.10 -1.16
N ASP A 18 27.93 -17.40 -2.17
CA ASP A 18 28.00 -15.94 -2.33
C ASP A 18 26.70 -15.19 -1.98
N GLU A 19 25.92 -15.66 -1.00
CA GLU A 19 24.72 -14.90 -0.55
C GLU A 19 25.05 -13.93 0.58
N ARG A 20 26.13 -14.19 1.32
CA ARG A 20 26.54 -13.39 2.50
C ARG A 20 27.37 -12.16 2.13
N ASP A 21 28.04 -12.16 0.97
CA ASP A 21 28.90 -11.06 0.52
C ASP A 21 28.15 -10.04 -0.37
N VAL A 22 27.05 -10.45 -1.01
CA VAL A 22 26.19 -9.55 -1.80
C VAL A 22 25.49 -8.50 -0.92
N MET A 23 25.14 -8.85 0.32
CA MET A 23 24.50 -7.93 1.27
C MET A 23 25.48 -6.92 1.91
N ALA A 24 26.79 -7.20 1.90
CA ALA A 24 27.80 -6.33 2.51
C ALA A 24 28.29 -5.21 1.58
N LYS A 25 28.18 -5.36 0.25
CA LYS A 25 28.61 -4.35 -0.73
C LYS A 25 27.58 -3.26 -1.03
N ALA A 26 26.34 -3.39 -0.55
CA ALA A 26 25.26 -2.46 -0.92
C ALA A 26 25.24 -1.14 -0.13
N GLY A 27 26.07 -0.98 0.92
CA GLY A 27 26.37 0.32 1.54
C GLY A 27 25.19 1.28 1.78
N LEU A 28 23.96 0.77 1.92
CA LEU A 28 22.77 1.60 1.96
C LEU A 28 22.55 1.98 3.42
N THR A 29 22.92 3.20 3.77
CA THR A 29 22.58 3.75 5.09
C THR A 29 21.05 3.71 5.27
N ALA A 30 20.56 3.57 6.51
CA ALA A 30 19.12 3.61 6.79
C ALA A 30 18.43 4.85 6.19
N LYS A 31 19.15 5.98 6.20
CA LYS A 31 18.78 7.24 5.56
C LYS A 31 18.65 7.16 4.03
N GLY A 32 19.50 6.34 3.39
CA GLY A 32 19.43 6.05 1.96
C GLY A 32 18.26 5.14 1.59
N LEU A 33 17.89 4.19 2.47
CA LEU A 33 16.67 3.40 2.31
C LEU A 33 15.41 4.26 2.51
N GLU A 34 15.43 5.20 3.47
CA GLU A 34 14.38 6.19 3.67
C GLU A 34 14.25 7.16 2.49
N ALA A 35 15.37 7.60 1.91
CA ALA A 35 15.37 8.45 0.72
C ALA A 35 14.96 7.71 -0.56
N ALA A 36 15.24 6.40 -0.64
CA ALA A 36 14.75 5.53 -1.72
C ALA A 36 13.31 5.05 -1.50
N ARG A 37 12.70 5.35 -0.35
CA ARG A 37 11.33 4.95 -0.02
C ARG A 37 10.38 5.83 -0.82
N GLN A 38 9.47 5.17 -1.54
CA GLN A 38 8.32 5.86 -2.13
C GLN A 38 7.51 6.55 -1.04
N ARG A 39 6.69 7.55 -1.43
CA ARG A 39 5.91 8.39 -0.51
C ARG A 39 5.37 7.55 0.66
N PRO A 40 5.61 7.97 1.92
CA PRO A 40 5.24 7.17 3.08
C PRO A 40 3.76 6.79 3.02
N PRO A 41 3.41 5.58 3.49
CA PRO A 41 2.06 5.06 3.37
C PRO A 41 1.08 5.90 4.20
N ALA A 42 -0.18 5.91 3.81
CA ALA A 42 -1.20 6.80 4.38
C ALA A 42 -1.40 6.57 5.89
N GLU A 43 -1.19 5.34 6.36
CA GLU A 43 -1.27 4.95 7.77
C GLU A 43 -0.22 5.65 8.64
N VAL A 44 0.92 6.02 8.06
CA VAL A 44 1.99 6.75 8.75
C VAL A 44 1.73 8.25 8.65
N VAL A 45 1.37 8.74 7.46
CA VAL A 45 1.17 10.17 7.23
C VAL A 45 -0.05 10.71 7.98
N TYR A 46 -1.11 9.92 8.10
CA TYR A 46 -2.38 10.32 8.70
C TYR A 46 -2.73 9.51 9.95
N ALA A 47 -1.72 9.05 10.69
CA ALA A 47 -1.89 8.22 11.88
C ALA A 47 -2.87 8.83 12.90
N ASP A 48 -2.71 10.11 13.23
CA ASP A 48 -3.55 10.81 14.21
C ASP A 48 -4.99 10.95 13.74
N GLU A 49 -5.20 11.19 12.45
CA GLU A 49 -6.54 11.29 11.87
C GLU A 49 -7.24 9.93 11.90
N LEU A 50 -6.54 8.87 11.52
CA LEU A 50 -7.06 7.51 11.57
C LEU A 50 -7.36 7.07 13.01
N ALA A 51 -6.55 7.49 13.99
CA ALA A 51 -6.81 7.24 15.40
C ALA A 51 -8.08 7.94 15.88
N ARG A 52 -8.29 9.21 15.52
CA ARG A 52 -9.53 9.95 15.82
C ARG A 52 -10.75 9.29 15.19
N LEU A 53 -10.68 8.98 13.89
CA LEU A 53 -11.76 8.30 13.19
C LEU A 53 -12.09 6.94 13.82
N ARG A 54 -11.08 6.21 14.28
CA ARG A 54 -11.28 4.91 14.94
C ARG A 54 -11.94 5.03 16.31
N ALA A 55 -11.66 6.10 17.06
CA ALA A 55 -12.29 6.36 18.35
C ALA A 55 -13.78 6.69 18.19
N ASP A 56 -14.13 7.43 17.14
CA ASP A 56 -15.51 7.85 16.85
C ASP A 56 -16.32 6.82 16.05
N ASP A 57 -15.67 5.77 15.51
CA ASP A 57 -16.30 4.79 14.64
C ASP A 57 -17.07 3.72 15.41
N THR A 58 -18.40 3.88 15.46
CA THR A 58 -19.35 2.95 16.08
C THR A 58 -20.05 2.01 15.10
N ALA A 59 -19.78 2.13 13.79
CA ALA A 59 -20.48 1.37 12.77
C ALA A 59 -19.88 -0.05 12.57
N PRO A 60 -20.65 -1.00 12.00
CA PRO A 60 -20.15 -2.34 11.72
C PRO A 60 -18.91 -2.33 10.81
N ARG A 61 -17.94 -3.17 11.15
CA ARG A 61 -16.67 -3.30 10.42
C ARG A 61 -16.61 -4.64 9.70
N PRO A 62 -16.21 -4.68 8.42
CA PRO A 62 -15.90 -5.94 7.75
C PRO A 62 -14.83 -6.73 8.50
N PRO A 63 -14.79 -8.08 8.35
CA PRO A 63 -13.79 -8.90 9.02
C PRO A 63 -12.36 -8.52 8.58
N GLY A 64 -11.45 -8.39 9.54
CA GLY A 64 -10.07 -7.98 9.30
C GLY A 64 -9.86 -6.46 9.13
N TRP A 65 -10.91 -5.64 9.23
CA TRP A 65 -10.81 -4.19 9.09
C TRP A 65 -10.77 -3.46 10.43
N HIS A 66 -9.96 -2.41 10.50
CA HIS A 66 -9.86 -1.55 11.69
C HIS A 66 -10.89 -0.41 11.74
N LEU A 67 -11.51 -0.10 10.60
CA LEU A 67 -12.48 0.97 10.42
C LEU A 67 -13.70 0.46 9.65
N SER A 68 -14.86 1.06 9.91
CA SER A 68 -16.07 0.85 9.12
C SER A 68 -15.99 1.51 7.75
N LEU A 69 -16.88 1.10 6.86
CA LEU A 69 -17.02 1.73 5.54
C LEU A 69 -17.34 3.23 5.65
N GLN A 70 -18.11 3.64 6.65
CA GLN A 70 -18.42 5.06 6.84
C GLN A 70 -17.18 5.84 7.26
N ALA A 71 -16.40 5.32 8.21
CA ALA A 71 -15.16 5.95 8.65
C ALA A 71 -14.10 6.02 7.53
N VAL A 72 -13.98 4.98 6.72
CA VAL A 72 -13.08 4.96 5.55
C VAL A 72 -13.52 5.99 4.50
N LYS A 73 -14.83 6.13 4.24
CA LYS A 73 -15.34 7.13 3.30
C LYS A 73 -15.03 8.54 3.78
N ARG A 74 -15.26 8.84 5.07
CA ARG A 74 -14.91 10.13 5.69
C ARG A 74 -13.42 10.44 5.56
N PHE A 75 -12.57 9.43 5.76
CA PHE A 75 -11.14 9.58 5.56
C PHE A 75 -10.77 9.93 4.11
N ILE A 76 -11.33 9.23 3.13
CA ILE A 76 -10.95 9.38 1.71
C ILE A 76 -11.54 10.65 1.09
N CYS A 77 -12.85 10.85 1.25
CA CYS A 77 -13.60 11.94 0.63
C CYS A 77 -13.54 13.24 1.45
N GLY A 78 -13.05 13.19 2.69
CA GLY A 78 -13.13 14.29 3.64
C GLY A 78 -14.48 14.35 4.35
N ASP A 79 -14.49 14.94 5.53
CA ASP A 79 -15.69 15.19 6.33
C ASP A 79 -15.52 16.46 7.17
N GLY A 80 -16.46 17.40 7.04
CA GLY A 80 -16.69 18.52 7.97
C GLY A 80 -15.49 19.38 8.39
N GLY A 81 -14.36 19.30 7.69
CA GLY A 81 -13.09 19.91 8.11
C GLY A 81 -11.85 19.15 7.64
N ALA A 82 -11.97 17.88 7.25
CA ALA A 82 -10.87 17.13 6.62
C ALA A 82 -10.90 17.27 5.09
N GLU A 83 -9.73 17.48 4.48
CA GLU A 83 -9.59 17.55 3.02
C GLU A 83 -9.71 16.17 2.36
N ALA A 84 -10.25 16.16 1.14
CA ALA A 84 -10.33 14.96 0.31
C ALA A 84 -8.92 14.51 -0.11
N LYS A 85 -8.59 13.26 0.18
CA LYS A 85 -7.26 12.68 -0.07
C LYS A 85 -7.14 12.07 -1.46
N VAL A 86 -8.28 11.78 -2.10
CA VAL A 86 -8.37 11.20 -3.44
C VAL A 86 -9.29 12.06 -4.29
N VAL A 87 -8.82 12.41 -5.48
CA VAL A 87 -9.60 13.14 -6.49
C VAL A 87 -10.33 12.14 -7.38
N CYS A 88 -11.55 11.76 -6.99
CA CYS A 88 -12.44 10.98 -7.84
C CYS A 88 -13.91 11.14 -7.40
N ALA A 89 -14.84 10.65 -8.23
CA ALA A 89 -16.25 10.68 -7.91
C ALA A 89 -16.55 9.83 -6.65
N PRO A 90 -17.33 10.32 -5.67
CA PRO A 90 -17.66 9.57 -4.47
C PRO A 90 -18.27 8.18 -4.75
N ALA A 91 -19.09 8.08 -5.80
CA ALA A 91 -19.69 6.81 -6.23
C ALA A 91 -18.64 5.76 -6.65
N LEU A 92 -17.48 6.18 -7.17
CA LEU A 92 -16.39 5.26 -7.53
C LEU A 92 -15.70 4.74 -6.26
N VAL A 93 -15.46 5.61 -5.28
CA VAL A 93 -14.89 5.24 -3.97
C VAL A 93 -15.79 4.22 -3.28
N GLU A 94 -17.09 4.49 -3.18
CA GLU A 94 -18.05 3.60 -2.53
C GLU A 94 -18.09 2.21 -3.19
N ARG A 95 -18.13 2.15 -4.52
CA ARG A 95 -18.10 0.88 -5.26
C ARG A 95 -16.83 0.08 -4.97
N ALA A 96 -15.68 0.73 -5.02
CA ALA A 96 -14.39 0.10 -4.72
C ALA A 96 -14.36 -0.45 -3.29
N MET A 97 -14.87 0.31 -2.32
CA MET A 97 -14.93 -0.11 -0.93
C MET A 97 -15.83 -1.34 -0.72
N VAL A 98 -17.01 -1.36 -1.34
CA VAL A 98 -17.93 -2.51 -1.24
C VAL A 98 -17.30 -3.77 -1.86
N THR A 99 -16.62 -3.65 -3.00
CA THR A 99 -15.88 -4.77 -3.60
C THR A 99 -14.76 -5.26 -2.68
N LEU A 100 -14.01 -4.37 -2.03
CA LEU A 100 -12.92 -4.76 -1.12
C LEU A 100 -13.44 -5.44 0.15
N ALA A 101 -14.51 -4.92 0.74
CA ALA A 101 -15.14 -5.47 1.94
C ALA A 101 -15.73 -6.87 1.70
N THR A 102 -16.13 -7.18 0.46
CA THR A 102 -16.71 -8.47 0.09
C THR A 102 -15.69 -9.49 -0.43
N SER A 103 -14.59 -9.04 -1.05
CA SER A 103 -13.61 -9.93 -1.72
C SER A 103 -12.42 -10.38 -0.87
N ARG A 104 -12.01 -9.61 0.16
CA ARG A 104 -10.81 -9.89 0.98
C ARG A 104 -11.08 -10.50 2.36
N ALA A 105 -12.32 -10.89 2.64
CA ALA A 105 -12.72 -11.49 3.91
C ALA A 105 -12.45 -13.01 4.04
N ARG A 106 -11.66 -13.60 3.14
CA ARG A 106 -11.28 -15.03 3.20
C ARG A 106 -9.80 -15.20 3.48
#